data_AF-A0A374TRS7-F1
#
_entry.id   AF-A0A374TRS7-F1
#
_cell.length_a   1.000
_cell.length_b   1.000
_cell.length_c   1.000
_cell.angle_alpha   90.00
_cell.angle_beta   90.00
_cell.angle_gamma   90.00
#
_symmetry.space_group_name_H-M   'P 1'
#
loop_
_entity.id
_entity.type
_entity.pdbx_description
1 polymer ?
#
loop_
_entity_poly.entity_id
_entity_poly.type
_entity_poly.pdbx_seq_one_letter_code
_entity_poly.pdbx_strand_id
1 'polypeptide(L)'
;MDVDDYTQTLESVVHQERMAVYPVPLKLKDRQELFETWCKLNPQALRQIELTALAIDQRGLRVSTKYLIEKQRYEGTCKLVGVPFLDGNGLEHVYAINNTDTPLLSRWLLEQHPDLNIELRKSIYDKENNHEA
;
A
#
# COMPACT_ATOMS: atom_id res chain seq x y z
N MET A 1 23.40 12.54 1.76
CA MET A 1 24.13 13.04 2.94
C MET A 1 24.68 14.40 2.57
N ASP A 2 24.17 15.45 3.21
CA ASP A 2 24.78 16.78 3.10
C ASP A 2 25.92 16.83 4.13
N VAL A 3 27.16 16.75 3.64
CA VAL A 3 28.36 16.71 4.49
C VAL A 3 28.67 18.06 5.15
N ASP A 4 27.96 19.13 4.78
CA ASP A 4 28.18 20.48 5.28
C ASP A 4 27.15 20.91 6.36
N ASP A 5 26.13 20.09 6.63
CA ASP A 5 25.11 20.37 7.66
C ASP A 5 25.34 19.56 8.95
N TYR A 6 26.11 20.15 9.86
CA TYR A 6 26.42 19.59 11.19
C TYR A 6 25.25 19.68 12.19
N THR A 7 24.07 20.17 11.78
CA THR A 7 22.88 20.23 12.66
C THR A 7 22.03 18.96 12.60
N GLN A 8 22.35 18.04 11.67
CA GLN A 8 21.64 16.78 11.53
C GLN A 8 21.89 15.86 12.72
N THR A 9 20.82 15.31 13.29
CA THR A 9 20.95 14.29 14.33
C THR A 9 21.43 12.99 13.72
N LEU A 10 22.25 12.24 14.47
CA LEU A 10 22.73 10.91 14.03
C LEU A 10 21.57 9.99 13.65
N GLU A 11 20.46 10.05 14.38
CA GLU A 11 19.24 9.28 14.08
C GLU A 11 18.65 9.64 12.72
N SER A 12 18.62 10.93 12.36
CA SER A 12 18.16 11.41 11.05
C SER A 12 19.05 10.93 9.91
N VAL A 13 20.37 10.98 10.10
CA VAL A 13 21.34 10.51 9.08
C VAL A 13 21.23 9.01 8.88
N VAL A 14 21.19 8.23 9.97
CA VAL A 14 21.01 6.77 9.91
C VAL A 14 19.66 6.40 9.32
N HIS A 15 18.61 7.20 9.56
CA HIS A 15 17.31 7.01 8.94
C HIS A 15 17.40 7.20 7.43
N GLN A 16 17.94 8.33 6.96
CA GLN A 16 18.10 8.62 5.53
C GLN A 16 18.97 7.60 4.80
N GLU A 17 20.06 7.12 5.39
CA GLU A 17 20.91 6.09 4.79
C GLU A 17 20.20 4.73 4.64
N ARG A 18 19.21 4.44 5.50
CA ARG A 18 18.42 3.21 5.47
C ARG A 18 17.18 3.31 4.59
N MET A 19 16.79 4.51 4.17
CA MET A 19 15.58 4.70 3.37
C MET A 19 15.78 4.14 1.96
N ALA A 20 14.80 3.35 1.52
CA ALA A 20 14.75 2.88 0.15
C ALA A 20 14.55 4.06 -0.82
N VAL A 21 15.24 4.01 -1.95
CA VAL A 21 15.12 5.01 -3.02
C VAL A 21 14.23 4.44 -4.12
N TYR A 22 13.12 5.11 -4.41
CA TYR A 22 12.18 4.74 -5.47
C TYR A 22 11.95 5.90 -6.45
N PRO A 23 11.89 5.64 -7.78
CA PRO A 23 11.58 6.68 -8.75
C PRO A 23 10.18 7.27 -8.52
N VAL A 24 10.03 8.56 -8.79
CA VAL A 24 8.71 9.24 -8.82
C VAL A 24 8.46 9.71 -10.26
N PRO A 25 7.34 9.30 -10.91
CA PRO A 25 6.26 8.47 -10.38
C PRO A 25 6.69 7.01 -10.12
N LEU A 26 6.12 6.40 -9.07
CA LEU A 26 6.40 5.01 -8.66
C LEU A 26 6.13 4.03 -9.80
N LYS A 27 7.09 3.13 -10.06
CA LYS A 27 6.85 1.99 -10.95
C LYS A 27 5.94 0.99 -10.25
N LEU A 28 5.41 0.07 -11.06
CA LEU A 28 4.47 -0.94 -10.61
C LEU A 28 5.03 -1.84 -9.49
N LYS A 29 6.27 -2.32 -9.65
CA LYS A 29 6.96 -3.17 -8.67
C LYS A 29 7.26 -2.42 -7.37
N ASP A 30 7.85 -1.22 -7.48
CA ASP A 30 8.12 -0.33 -6.34
C ASP A 30 6.84 -0.09 -5.51
N ARG A 31 5.71 0.09 -6.20
CA ARG A 31 4.42 0.27 -5.57
C ARG A 31 3.89 -0.98 -4.87
N GLN A 32 4.13 -2.17 -5.43
CA GLN A 32 3.82 -3.45 -4.77
C GLN A 32 4.66 -3.60 -3.49
N GLU A 33 5.96 -3.36 -3.56
CA GLU A 33 6.86 -3.45 -2.40
C GLU A 33 6.46 -2.48 -1.27
N LEU A 34 6.14 -1.23 -1.63
CA LEU A 34 5.65 -0.23 -0.68
C LEU A 34 4.30 -0.64 -0.09
N PHE A 35 3.40 -1.22 -0.89
CA PHE A 35 2.12 -1.75 -0.40
C PHE A 35 2.32 -2.92 0.56
N GLU A 36 3.18 -3.89 0.24
CA GLU A 36 3.49 -5.01 1.14
C GLU A 36 4.11 -4.54 2.46
N THR A 37 5.00 -3.55 2.39
CA THR A 37 5.59 -2.94 3.58
C THR A 37 4.54 -2.22 4.41
N TRP A 38 3.64 -1.48 3.76
CA TRP A 38 2.51 -0.82 4.41
C TRP A 38 1.61 -1.85 5.10
N CYS A 39 1.32 -2.98 4.46
CA CYS A 39 0.55 -4.08 5.03
C CYS A 39 1.18 -4.63 6.31
N LYS A 40 2.50 -4.85 6.31
CA LYS A 40 3.25 -5.33 7.50
C LYS A 40 3.21 -4.32 8.65
N LEU A 41 3.25 -3.03 8.35
CA LEU A 41 3.21 -1.95 9.35
C LEU A 41 1.80 -1.66 9.89
N ASN A 42 0.76 -2.04 9.15
CA ASN A 42 -0.64 -1.70 9.48
C ASN A 42 -1.55 -2.93 9.64
N PRO A 43 -1.20 -3.93 10.47
CA PRO A 43 -1.99 -5.16 10.60
C PRO A 43 -3.40 -4.92 11.16
N GLN A 44 -3.57 -3.92 12.04
CA GLN A 44 -4.88 -3.57 12.60
C GLN A 44 -5.80 -2.94 11.53
N ALA A 45 -5.26 -2.08 10.66
CA ALA A 45 -6.02 -1.49 9.56
C ALA A 45 -6.48 -2.57 8.58
N LEU A 46 -5.57 -3.48 8.22
CA LEU A 46 -5.89 -4.63 7.37
C LEU A 46 -6.98 -5.50 7.98
N ARG A 47 -6.91 -5.77 9.28
CA ARG A 47 -7.94 -6.55 9.97
C ARG A 47 -9.31 -5.87 9.92
N GLN A 48 -9.38 -4.55 10.09
CA GLN A 48 -10.64 -3.79 9.97
C GLN A 48 -11.21 -3.83 8.55
N ILE A 49 -10.34 -3.67 7.55
CA ILE A 49 -10.70 -3.77 6.13
C ILE A 49 -11.23 -5.15 5.80
N GLU A 50 -10.51 -6.20 6.21
CA GLU A 50 -10.86 -7.61 6.00
C GLU A 50 -12.23 -7.96 6.62
N LEU A 51 -12.45 -7.61 7.89
CA LEU A 51 -13.73 -7.86 8.57
C LEU A 51 -14.88 -7.11 7.89
N THR A 52 -14.64 -5.91 7.40
CA THR A 52 -15.64 -5.15 6.64
C THR A 52 -15.96 -5.84 5.31
N ALA A 53 -14.93 -6.33 4.60
CA ALA A 53 -15.10 -7.06 3.35
C ALA A 53 -15.97 -8.31 3.55
N LEU A 54 -15.65 -9.13 4.56
CA LEU A 54 -16.40 -10.33 4.92
C LEU A 54 -17.85 -10.01 5.30
N ALA A 55 -18.08 -8.94 6.05
CA ALA A 55 -19.43 -8.54 6.44
C ALA A 55 -20.29 -8.06 5.26
N ILE A 56 -19.67 -7.46 4.23
CA ILE A 56 -20.36 -7.08 2.99
C ILE A 56 -20.69 -8.33 2.19
N ASP A 57 -19.73 -9.23 2.03
CA ASP A 57 -19.88 -10.48 1.27
C ASP A 57 -20.94 -11.41 1.88
N GLN A 58 -20.97 -11.54 3.21
CA GLN A 58 -21.98 -12.32 3.94
C GLN A 58 -23.41 -11.80 3.73
N ARG A 59 -23.57 -10.53 3.33
CA ARG A 59 -24.88 -9.94 2.97
C ARG A 59 -25.25 -10.20 1.50
N GLY A 60 -24.44 -10.95 0.77
CA GLY A 60 -24.59 -11.21 -0.66
C GLY A 60 -24.25 -10.00 -1.54
N LEU A 61 -23.56 -9.00 -1.00
CA LEU A 61 -23.21 -7.78 -1.72
C LEU A 61 -21.81 -7.88 -2.31
N ARG A 62 -21.60 -7.25 -3.46
CA ARG A 62 -20.27 -7.11 -4.06
C ARG A 62 -19.37 -6.25 -3.17
N VAL A 63 -18.15 -6.73 -2.92
CA VAL A 63 -17.12 -6.01 -2.17
C VAL A 63 -16.39 -5.03 -3.08
N SER A 64 -16.48 -3.73 -2.74
CA SER A 64 -15.75 -2.66 -3.43
C SER A 64 -14.52 -2.26 -2.62
N THR A 65 -13.32 -2.57 -3.10
CA THR A 65 -12.06 -2.20 -2.43
C THR A 65 -11.83 -0.70 -2.40
N LYS A 66 -12.34 0.06 -3.38
CA LYS A 66 -12.36 1.53 -3.30
C LYS A 66 -13.17 2.00 -2.08
N TYR A 67 -14.35 1.42 -1.85
CA TYR A 67 -15.16 1.73 -0.67
C TYR A 67 -14.44 1.36 0.62
N LEU A 68 -13.75 0.21 0.68
CA LEU A 68 -12.99 -0.18 1.87
C LEU A 68 -11.86 0.81 2.19
N ILE A 69 -11.13 1.30 1.18
CA ILE A 69 -10.08 2.31 1.35
C ILE A 69 -10.67 3.64 1.85
N GLU A 70 -11.76 4.10 1.25
CA GLU A 70 -12.43 5.34 1.66
C GLU A 70 -13.02 5.22 3.07
N LYS A 71 -13.64 4.09 3.39
CA LYS A 71 -14.13 3.80 4.74
C LYS A 71 -13.01 3.80 5.76
N GLN A 72 -11.88 3.14 5.48
CA GLN A 72 -10.74 3.16 6.39
C GLN A 72 -10.19 4.57 6.59
N ARG A 73 -10.22 5.41 5.54
CA ARG A 73 -9.76 6.79 5.59
C ARG A 73 -10.64 7.69 6.46
N TYR A 74 -11.96 7.54 6.38
CA TYR A 74 -12.90 8.44 7.05
C TYR A 74 -13.45 7.89 8.37
N GLU A 75 -13.58 6.57 8.49
CA GLU A 75 -14.21 5.88 9.62
C GLU A 75 -13.25 4.91 10.33
N GLY A 76 -12.03 4.73 9.82
CA GLY A 76 -11.02 3.87 10.45
C GLY A 76 -10.64 4.37 11.83
N THR A 77 -10.50 3.45 12.78
CA THR A 77 -10.21 3.80 14.19
C THR A 77 -8.76 3.55 14.58
N CYS A 78 -7.95 2.94 13.71
CA CYS A 78 -6.54 2.72 13.95
C CYS A 78 -5.67 3.84 13.36
N LYS A 79 -4.55 4.14 14.03
CA LYS A 79 -3.53 5.05 13.51
C LYS A 79 -2.79 4.38 12.35
N LEU A 80 -2.80 5.03 11.18
CA LEU A 80 -2.07 4.54 10.01
C LEU A 80 -0.61 4.98 10.05
N VAL A 81 0.28 4.06 9.69
CA VAL A 81 1.71 4.26 9.54
C VAL A 81 2.03 4.27 8.04
N GLY A 82 2.47 5.41 7.52
CA GLY A 82 2.97 5.49 6.16
C GLY A 82 4.36 4.87 6.01
N VAL A 83 4.73 4.48 4.80
CA VAL A 83 6.06 3.95 4.49
C VAL A 83 6.91 5.08 3.93
N PRO A 84 7.91 5.59 4.67
CA PRO A 84 8.77 6.65 4.16
C PRO A 84 9.71 6.09 3.06
N PHE A 85 9.93 6.85 2.00
CA PHE A 85 10.92 6.55 0.96
C PHE A 85 11.54 7.82 0.36
N LEU A 86 12.71 7.71 -0.27
CA LEU A 86 13.35 8.81 -0.99
C LEU A 86 13.09 8.69 -2.49
N ASP A 87 12.97 9.81 -3.20
CA ASP A 87 13.01 9.81 -4.65
C ASP A 87 14.43 9.93 -5.22
N GLY A 88 14.55 9.87 -6.55
CA GLY A 88 15.84 9.99 -7.25
C GLY A 88 16.54 11.35 -7.08
N ASN A 89 15.83 12.36 -6.57
CA ASN A 89 16.39 13.68 -6.23
C ASN A 89 16.70 13.82 -4.73
N GLY A 90 16.48 12.77 -3.94
CA GLY A 90 16.66 12.78 -2.49
C GLY A 90 15.53 13.47 -1.73
N LEU A 91 14.36 13.68 -2.34
CA LEU A 91 13.19 14.20 -1.61
C LEU A 91 12.49 13.07 -0.87
N GLU A 92 12.12 13.32 0.38
CA GLU A 92 11.36 12.38 1.19
C GLU A 92 9.88 12.38 0.82
N HIS A 93 9.34 11.18 0.66
CA HIS A 93 7.94 10.90 0.39
C HIS A 93 7.42 9.89 1.40
N VAL A 94 6.10 9.85 1.58
CA VAL A 94 5.44 8.87 2.45
C VAL A 94 4.36 8.16 1.65
N TYR A 95 4.55 6.85 1.45
CA TYR A 95 3.54 5.99 0.84
C TYR A 95 2.43 5.68 1.84
N ALA A 96 1.19 5.88 1.41
CA ALA A 96 -0.02 5.41 2.07
C ALA A 96 -1.04 4.95 1.02
N ILE A 97 -1.84 3.95 1.36
CA ILE A 97 -2.83 3.41 0.42
C ILE A 97 -3.86 4.48 0.01
N ASN A 98 -4.22 4.47 -1.26
CA ASN A 98 -5.24 5.34 -1.81
C ASN A 98 -6.03 4.63 -2.92
N ASN A 99 -6.98 5.33 -3.52
CA ASN A 99 -7.90 4.73 -4.51
C ASN A 99 -7.19 4.12 -5.74
N THR A 100 -5.96 4.52 -6.05
CA THR A 100 -5.19 3.90 -7.14
C THR A 100 -4.59 2.54 -6.75
N ASP A 101 -4.53 2.22 -5.45
CA ASP A 101 -4.08 0.93 -4.90
C ASP A 101 -5.22 -0.10 -4.78
N THR A 102 -6.44 0.25 -5.23
CA THR A 102 -7.61 -0.64 -5.30
C THR A 102 -7.25 -2.03 -5.85
N PRO A 103 -6.48 -2.18 -6.95
CA PRO A 103 -6.12 -3.51 -7.47
C PRO A 103 -5.19 -4.31 -6.56
N LEU A 104 -4.30 -3.63 -5.80
CA LEU A 104 -3.40 -4.30 -4.85
C LEU A 104 -4.19 -4.83 -3.66
N LEU A 105 -5.08 -3.99 -3.10
CA LEU A 105 -5.94 -4.41 -2.00
C LEU A 105 -6.90 -5.54 -2.40
N SER A 106 -7.43 -5.50 -3.63
CA SER A 106 -8.28 -6.58 -4.15
C SER A 106 -7.54 -7.92 -4.21
N ARG A 107 -6.30 -7.93 -4.69
CA ARG A 107 -5.48 -9.15 -4.74
C ARG A 107 -5.15 -9.64 -3.34
N TRP A 108 -4.72 -8.74 -2.44
CA TRP A 108 -4.45 -9.10 -1.05
C TRP A 108 -5.67 -9.74 -0.37
N LEU A 109 -6.88 -9.18 -0.54
CA LEU A 109 -8.09 -9.77 0.02
C LEU A 109 -8.43 -11.15 -0.58
N LEU A 110 -8.25 -11.34 -1.89
CA LEU A 110 -8.49 -12.61 -2.56
C LEU A 110 -7.46 -13.69 -2.21
N GLU A 111 -6.22 -13.29 -1.89
CA GLU A 111 -5.21 -14.21 -1.35
C GLU A 111 -5.61 -14.75 0.03
N GLN A 112 -6.25 -13.92 0.86
CA GLN A 112 -6.75 -14.34 2.18
C GLN A 112 -8.09 -15.10 2.09
N HIS A 113 -8.98 -14.66 1.19
CA HIS A 113 -10.35 -15.17 1.04
C HIS A 113 -10.70 -15.31 -0.45
N PRO A 114 -10.38 -16.44 -1.08
CA PRO A 114 -10.54 -16.64 -2.53
C PRO A 114 -11.98 -16.50 -3.04
N ASP A 115 -12.97 -16.75 -2.17
CA ASP A 115 -14.38 -16.75 -2.52
C ASP A 115 -15.07 -15.37 -2.34
N LEU A 116 -14.34 -14.35 -1.88
CA LEU A 116 -14.89 -13.00 -1.75
C LEU A 116 -15.44 -12.50 -3.09
N ASN A 117 -16.64 -11.93 -3.07
CA ASN A 117 -17.28 -11.33 -4.24
C ASN A 117 -16.63 -9.98 -4.63
N ILE A 118 -15.38 -10.04 -5.10
CA ILE A 118 -14.58 -8.92 -5.62
C ILE A 118 -14.40 -9.12 -7.12
N GLU A 119 -14.85 -8.17 -7.92
CA GLU A 119 -14.50 -8.15 -9.35
C GLU A 119 -13.16 -7.44 -9.57
N LEU A 120 -12.18 -8.19 -10.06
CA LEU A 120 -10.94 -7.64 -10.58
C LEU A 120 -11.21 -6.96 -11.94
N ARG A 121 -10.97 -5.64 -12.02
CA ARG A 121 -10.88 -4.96 -13.32
C ARG A 121 -9.52 -5.27 -13.94
N LYS A 122 -9.46 -5.36 -15.28
CA LYS A 122 -8.18 -5.37 -16.02
C LYS A 122 -7.31 -4.23 -15.51
N SER A 123 -6.17 -4.59 -14.94
CA SER A 123 -5.26 -3.70 -14.26
C SER A 123 -3.87 -3.80 -14.85
N ILE A 124 -3.06 -2.76 -14.64
CA ILE A 124 -1.64 -2.75 -15.01
C ILE A 124 -0.86 -3.93 -14.38
N TYR A 125 -1.32 -4.43 -13.23
CA TYR A 125 -0.76 -5.57 -12.53
C TYR A 125 -1.07 -6.93 -13.18
N ASP A 126 -1.97 -7.01 -14.18
CA ASP A 126 -2.29 -8.29 -14.86
C ASP A 126 -1.31 -8.62 -15.99
N LYS A 127 -0.43 -7.69 -16.38
CA LYS A 127 0.42 -7.83 -17.58
C LYS A 127 1.68 -8.67 -17.38
N GLU A 128 2.08 -8.99 -16.14
CA GLU A 128 3.34 -9.70 -15.87
C GLU A 128 3.29 -11.22 -16.18
N ASN A 129 2.10 -11.81 -16.42
CA ASN A 129 1.96 -13.24 -16.72
C ASN A 129 1.97 -13.62 -18.22
N ASN A 130 2.17 -12.67 -19.15
CA ASN A 130 2.06 -12.93 -20.60
C ASN A 130 3.40 -13.02 -21.36
N HIS A 131 4.50 -13.35 -20.67
CA HIS A 131 5.82 -13.56 -21.30
C HIS A 131 6.41 -14.95 -21.07
N GLU A 132 5.57 -15.98 -21.08
CA GLU A 132 5.99 -17.36 -21.36
C GLU A 132 4.97 -18.02 -22.31
N ALA A 133 5.27 -17.99 -23.61
CA ALA A 133 4.79 -18.92 -24.62
C ALA A 133 5.71 -18.85 -25.85
#